data_AF-A0A6V7HAQ8-F1
#
_entry.id   AF-A0A6V7HAQ8-F1
#
_cell.length_a   1.000
_cell.length_b   1.000
_cell.length_c   1.000
_cell.angle_alpha   90.00
_cell.angle_beta   90.00
_cell.angle_gamma   90.00
#
_symmetry.space_group_name_H-M   'P 1'
#
loop_
_entity.id
_entity.type
_entity.pdbx_description
1 polymer ?
#
loop_
_entity_poly.entity_id
_entity_poly.type
_entity_poly.pdbx_seq_one_letter_code
_entity_poly.pdbx_strand_id
1 'polypeptide(L)' 'PCGLVNLSVKKDVNKVVDTVDIEDITEKAVFCRCWRSKN' A
#
# COMPACT_ATOMS: atom_id res chain seq x y z
N PRO A 1 11.22 -11.47 15.07
CA PRO A 1 11.34 -11.39 13.59
C PRO A 1 11.69 -9.95 13.15
N CYS A 2 12.99 -9.63 13.03
CA CYS A 2 13.39 -8.34 12.47
C CYS A 2 13.31 -8.42 10.93
N GLY A 3 12.50 -7.57 10.30
CA GLY A 3 12.40 -7.47 8.83
C GLY A 3 10.98 -7.44 8.24
N LEU A 4 9.94 -7.82 9.00
CA LEU A 4 8.57 -7.76 8.49
C LEU A 4 8.04 -6.32 8.48
N VAL A 5 7.94 -5.72 7.29
CA VAL A 5 7.38 -4.38 7.13
C VAL A 5 5.85 -4.42 7.15
N ASN A 6 5.20 -5.27 6.34
CA ASN A 6 3.75 -5.43 6.36
C ASN A 6 3.31 -6.38 7.50
N LEU A 7 2.44 -5.94 8.42
CA LEU A 7 1.96 -6.78 9.53
C LEU A 7 0.55 -7.33 9.32
N SER A 8 -0.30 -6.66 8.55
CA SER A 8 -1.74 -6.94 8.53
C SER A 8 -2.44 -6.79 7.19
N VAL A 9 -1.83 -6.18 6.17
CA VAL A 9 -2.51 -5.85 4.91
C VAL A 9 -2.46 -7.02 3.94
N LYS A 10 -3.63 -7.47 3.44
CA LYS A 10 -3.81 -8.45 2.34
C LYS A 10 -2.88 -9.68 2.45
N LYS A 11 -2.87 -10.36 3.61
CA LYS A 11 -1.92 -11.44 3.93
C LYS A 11 -2.15 -12.75 3.18
N ASP A 12 -3.31 -12.89 2.58
CA ASP A 12 -3.69 -13.95 1.64
C ASP A 12 -3.06 -13.76 0.24
N VAL A 13 -2.55 -12.57 -0.07
CA VAL A 13 -1.95 -12.24 -1.36
C VAL A 13 -0.44 -12.43 -1.31
N ASN A 14 0.09 -13.32 -2.15
CA ASN A 14 1.52 -13.66 -2.22
C ASN A 14 2.43 -12.43 -2.43
N LYS A 15 1.99 -11.47 -3.24
CA LYS A 15 2.68 -10.19 -3.47
C LYS A 15 1.65 -9.09 -3.63
N VAL A 16 1.56 -8.23 -2.62
CA VAL A 16 0.65 -7.09 -2.64
C VAL A 16 1.26 -5.98 -3.49
N VAL A 17 0.55 -5.61 -4.56
CA VAL A 17 0.86 -4.51 -5.48
C VAL A 17 -0.44 -3.75 -5.71
N ASP A 18 -0.38 -2.43 -5.62
CA ASP A 18 -1.50 -1.55 -5.99
C ASP A 18 -1.07 -0.73 -7.22
N THR A 19 -2.00 -0.48 -8.14
CA THR A 19 -1.79 0.32 -9.35
C THR A 19 -2.82 1.44 -9.35
N VAL A 20 -2.40 2.62 -9.78
CA VAL A 20 -3.25 3.81 -9.90
C VAL A 20 -2.96 4.44 -11.24
N ASP A 21 -4.00 4.71 -12.01
CA ASP A 21 -3.89 5.46 -13.27
C ASP A 21 -3.66 6.94 -12.95
N ILE A 22 -2.72 7.57 -13.64
CA ILE A 22 -2.29 8.94 -13.31
C ILE A 22 -3.38 9.96 -13.64
N GLU A 23 -4.23 9.64 -14.62
CA GLU A 23 -5.38 10.44 -15.05
C GLU A 23 -6.47 10.55 -13.97
N ASP A 24 -6.53 9.58 -13.04
CA ASP A 24 -7.48 9.58 -11.93
C ASP A 24 -7.02 10.44 -10.74
N ILE A 25 -5.78 10.95 -10.77
CA ILE A 25 -5.21 11.79 -9.72
C ILE A 25 -5.60 13.26 -9.97
N THR A 26 -6.74 13.69 -9.41
CA THR A 26 -7.28 15.06 -9.58
C THR A 26 -6.54 16.13 -8.77
N GLU A 27 -6.04 15.76 -7.59
CA GLU A 27 -5.27 16.61 -6.68
C GLU A 27 -4.02 15.87 -6.19
N LYS A 28 -3.18 16.55 -5.40
CA LYS A 28 -1.98 15.93 -4.82
C LYS A 28 -2.34 14.74 -3.94
N ALA A 29 -2.04 13.53 -4.43
CA ALA A 29 -2.19 12.30 -3.67
C ALA A 29 -0.91 11.92 -2.91
N VAL A 30 -1.08 11.21 -1.79
CA VAL A 30 0.02 10.58 -1.04
C VAL A 30 -0.33 9.12 -0.75
N PHE A 31 0.59 8.21 -1.08
CA PHE A 31 0.36 6.78 -0.96
C PHE A 31 1.15 6.17 0.19
N CYS A 32 0.59 5.14 0.80
CA CYS A 32 1.24 4.45 1.91
C CYS A 32 2.52 3.74 1.45
N ARG A 33 3.64 3.97 2.15
CA ARG A 33 4.89 3.23 1.96
C ARG A 33 5.30 2.42 3.19
N CYS A 34 4.56 2.56 4.29
CA CYS A 34 4.91 1.99 5.59
C CYS A 34 4.09 0.75 5.98
N TRP A 35 3.05 0.41 5.23
CA TRP A 35 2.13 -0.70 5.55
C TRP A 35 1.42 -0.53 6.90
N ARG A 36 1.13 0.71 7.31
CA ARG A 36 0.41 1.03 8.56
C ARG A 36 -0.82 1.91 8.35
N SER A 37 -1.08 2.38 7.11
CA SER A 37 -2.30 3.13 6.79
C SER A 37 -3.54 2.30 7.12
N LYS A 38 -4.58 2.98 7.60
CA LYS A 38 -5.93 2.43 7.74
C LYS A 38 -6.90 2.93 6.67
N ASN A 39 -6.44 3.89 5.85
CA ASN A 39 -7.08 4.25 4.59
C ASN A 39 -6.78 3.18 3.55
#